data_AF-W2Y285-F1
#
_entry.id   AF-W2Y285-F1
#
_cell.length_a   1.000
_cell.length_b   1.000
_cell.length_c   1.000
_cell.angle_alpha   90.00
_cell.angle_beta   90.00
_cell.angle_gamma   90.00
#
_symmetry.space_group_name_H-M   'P 1'
#
loop_
_entity.id
_entity.type
_entity.pdbx_description
1 polymer ?
#
loop_
_entity_poly.entity_id
_entity_poly.type
_entity_poly.pdbx_seq_one_letter_code
_entity_poly.pdbx_strand_id
1 'polypeptide(L)'
;MILNLSVVQLLFLPPVLLLLSGLALFNFQNVFRFLTMNLKSYMTIPAVQSLKPYADKLRYALEQVLGKASSFKFNVSHVLMMAVVIMLIAIYDAIQKNNQLQEQQLKLRQKSKRA
;
A
#
# COMPACT_ATOMS: atom_id res chain seq x y z
N MET A 1 -1.04 15.09 -20.51
CA MET A 1 0.40 15.02 -20.18
C MET A 1 0.52 14.29 -18.84
N ILE A 2 0.43 12.95 -18.86
CA ILE A 2 0.11 12.18 -17.64
C ILE A 2 1.31 12.04 -16.71
N LEU A 3 2.54 12.21 -17.22
CA LEU A 3 3.76 12.20 -16.43
C LEU A 3 4.76 13.20 -17.03
N ASN A 4 4.79 14.44 -16.52
CA ASN A 4 5.85 15.40 -16.83
C ASN A 4 7.10 15.02 -16.01
N LEU A 5 7.65 13.83 -16.27
CA LEU A 5 8.80 13.30 -15.54
C LEU A 5 10.08 13.89 -16.11
N SER A 6 10.96 14.37 -15.23
CA SER A 6 12.32 14.72 -15.62
C SER A 6 13.11 13.45 -15.99
N VAL A 7 14.15 13.59 -16.81
CA VAL A 7 15.04 12.47 -17.19
C VAL A 7 15.62 11.76 -15.95
N VAL A 8 15.93 12.54 -14.91
CA VAL A 8 16.39 12.02 -13.61
C VAL A 8 15.31 11.15 -12.96
N GLN A 9 14.06 11.61 -12.94
CA GLN A 9 12.96 10.81 -12.38
C GLN A 9 12.73 9.54 -13.19
N LEU A 10 12.81 9.58 -14.52
CA LEU A 10 12.64 8.39 -15.36
C LEU A 10 13.72 7.33 -15.06
N LEU A 11 14.96 7.74 -14.81
CA LEU A 11 16.07 6.86 -14.48
C LEU A 11 15.91 6.20 -13.09
N PHE A 12 15.50 6.98 -12.09
CA PHE A 12 15.44 6.53 -10.69
C PHE A 12 14.08 5.95 -10.27
N LEU A 13 13.01 6.22 -11.00
CA LEU A 13 11.66 5.74 -10.67
C LEU A 13 11.61 4.20 -10.61
N PRO A 14 12.15 3.42 -11.58
CA PRO A 14 12.09 1.96 -11.49
C PRO A 14 12.85 1.40 -10.27
N PRO A 15 14.11 1.78 -10.00
CA PRO A 15 14.81 1.33 -8.78
C PRO A 15 14.08 1.72 -7.48
N VAL A 16 13.55 2.94 -7.40
CA VAL A 16 12.81 3.41 -6.21
C VAL A 16 11.53 2.59 -6.02
N LEU A 17 10.79 2.31 -7.10
CA LEU A 17 9.60 1.46 -7.04
C LEU A 17 9.92 0.05 -6.55
N LEU A 18 11.02 -0.55 -7.00
CA LEU A 18 11.46 -1.85 -6.52
C LEU A 18 11.80 -1.83 -5.02
N LEU A 19 12.50 -0.79 -4.56
CA LEU A 19 12.82 -0.62 -3.13
C LEU A 19 11.56 -0.46 -2.29
N LEU A 20 10.63 0.42 -2.70
CA LEU A 20 9.36 0.62 -2.00
C LEU A 20 8.53 -0.65 -1.97
N SER A 21 8.52 -1.41 -3.07
CA SER A 21 7.83 -2.71 -3.16
C SER A 21 8.45 -3.73 -2.22
N GLY A 22 9.78 -3.85 -2.22
CA GLY A 22 10.49 -4.73 -1.30
C GLY A 22 10.22 -4.39 0.16
N LEU A 23 10.25 -3.09 0.51
CA LEU A 23 9.92 -2.62 1.86
C LEU A 23 8.47 -2.91 2.24
N ALA A 24 7.51 -2.68 1.34
CA ALA A 24 6.10 -2.95 1.60
C ALA A 24 5.86 -4.44 1.86
N LEU A 25 6.43 -5.31 1.02
CA LEU A 25 6.32 -6.76 1.18
C LEU A 25 7.05 -7.25 2.45
N PHE A 26 8.23 -6.71 2.75
CA PHE A 26 8.96 -7.04 3.98
C PHE A 26 8.16 -6.66 5.24
N ASN A 27 7.57 -5.46 5.25
CA ASN A 27 6.71 -5.02 6.36
C ASN A 27 5.47 -5.90 6.49
N PHE A 28 4.81 -6.24 5.37
CA PHE A 28 3.68 -7.18 5.39
C PHE A 28 4.07 -8.54 5.99
N GLN A 29 5.22 -9.08 5.57
CA GLN A 29 5.71 -10.36 6.09
C GLN A 29 5.97 -10.30 7.60
N ASN A 30 6.53 -9.20 8.10
CA ASN A 30 6.76 -9.01 9.53
C ASN A 30 5.45 -8.88 10.32
N VAL A 31 4.49 -8.11 9.81
CA VAL A 31 3.15 -8.00 10.42
C VAL A 31 2.46 -9.35 10.43
N PHE A 32 2.50 -10.10 9.33
CA PHE A 32 1.88 -11.42 9.26
C PHE A 32 2.51 -12.40 10.26
N ARG A 33 3.84 -12.41 10.37
CA ARG A 33 4.55 -13.21 11.39
C ARG A 33 4.19 -12.78 12.80
N PHE A 34 4.11 -11.49 13.06
CA PHE A 34 3.70 -10.95 14.36
C PHE A 34 2.28 -11.41 14.74
N LEU A 35 1.34 -11.38 13.80
CA LEU A 35 -0.01 -11.90 14.02
C LEU A 35 -0.02 -13.39 14.37
N THR A 36 0.95 -14.17 13.86
CA THR A 36 1.11 -15.60 14.20
C THR A 36 1.90 -15.88 15.47
N MET A 37 2.51 -14.86 16.10
CA MET A 37 3.25 -15.07 17.34
C MET A 37 2.29 -15.40 18.49
N ASN A 38 2.76 -16.26 19.39
CA ASN A 38 1.99 -16.60 20.58
C ASN A 38 2.00 -15.43 21.57
N LEU A 39 0.94 -14.64 21.56
CA LEU A 39 0.79 -13.45 22.43
C LEU A 39 0.44 -13.79 23.89
N LYS A 40 0.46 -15.08 24.30
CA LYS A 40 0.06 -15.52 25.64
C LYS A 40 0.79 -14.78 26.77
N SER A 41 2.07 -14.47 26.60
CA SER A 41 2.88 -13.73 27.58
C SER A 41 2.50 -12.24 27.70
N TYR A 42 1.79 -11.69 26.71
CA TYR A 42 1.39 -10.28 26.65
C TYR A 42 -0.10 -10.07 26.99
N MET A 43 -0.82 -11.14 27.33
CA MET A 43 -2.23 -11.10 27.74
C MET A 43 -2.45 -10.41 29.08
N THR A 44 -1.40 -9.99 29.78
CA THR A 44 -1.48 -9.13 30.96
C THR A 44 -1.80 -7.67 30.60
N ILE A 45 -1.64 -7.28 29.33
CA ILE A 45 -1.91 -5.93 28.84
C ILE A 45 -3.38 -5.87 28.34
N PRO A 46 -4.24 -4.99 28.90
CA PRO A 46 -5.67 -4.92 28.55
C PRO A 46 -5.93 -4.67 27.05
N ALA A 47 -5.12 -3.83 26.41
CA ALA A 47 -5.22 -3.56 24.98
C ALA A 47 -4.91 -4.80 24.12
N VAL A 48 -4.01 -5.68 24.57
CA VAL A 48 -3.69 -6.92 23.85
C VAL A 48 -4.83 -7.92 23.98
N GLN A 49 -5.45 -8.02 25.17
CA GLN A 49 -6.63 -8.87 25.36
C GLN A 49 -7.81 -8.48 24.46
N SER A 50 -8.09 -7.17 24.35
CA SER A 50 -9.21 -6.68 23.53
C SER A 50 -8.96 -6.84 22.02
N LEU A 51 -7.70 -6.72 21.59
CA LEU A 51 -7.32 -6.86 20.17
C LEU A 51 -7.11 -8.32 19.72
N LYS A 52 -6.80 -9.23 20.65
CA LYS A 52 -6.55 -10.65 20.35
C LYS A 52 -7.61 -11.32 19.47
N PRO A 53 -8.94 -11.23 19.73
CA PRO A 53 -9.92 -11.90 18.89
C PRO A 53 -9.93 -11.39 17.44
N TYR A 54 -9.61 -10.10 17.22
CA TYR A 54 -9.49 -9.54 15.88
C TYR A 54 -8.21 -10.00 15.20
N ALA A 55 -7.09 -9.99 15.93
CA ALA A 55 -5.82 -10.49 15.44
C ALA A 55 -5.90 -11.98 15.05
N ASP A 56 -6.59 -12.81 15.84
CA ASP A 56 -6.82 -14.22 15.54
C ASP A 56 -7.67 -14.40 14.27
N LYS A 57 -8.76 -13.64 14.11
CA LYS A 57 -9.58 -13.69 12.88
C LYS A 57 -8.79 -13.29 11.65
N LEU A 58 -8.01 -12.20 11.75
CA LEU A 58 -7.13 -11.75 10.66
C LEU A 58 -6.08 -12.81 10.34
N ARG A 59 -5.46 -13.40 11.37
CA ARG A 59 -4.52 -14.51 11.20
C ARG A 59 -5.15 -15.67 10.44
N TYR A 60 -6.32 -16.15 10.86
CA TYR A 60 -6.99 -17.28 10.19
C TYR A 60 -7.33 -16.97 8.73
N ALA A 61 -7.85 -15.77 8.45
CA ALA A 61 -8.15 -15.36 7.08
C ALA A 61 -6.89 -15.29 6.21
N LEU A 62 -5.81 -14.72 6.75
CA LEU A 62 -4.53 -14.63 6.05
C LEU A 62 -3.89 -16.01 5.83
N GLU A 63 -3.92 -16.89 6.84
CA GLU A 63 -3.40 -18.27 6.71
C GLU A 63 -4.20 -19.10 5.70
N GLN A 64 -5.50 -18.86 5.55
CA GLN A 64 -6.33 -19.56 4.57
C GLN A 64 -6.00 -19.15 3.12
N VAL A 65 -5.69 -17.87 2.88
CA VAL A 65 -5.41 -17.36 1.53
C VAL A 65 -3.93 -17.51 1.17
N LEU A 66 -3.03 -17.26 2.11
CA LEU A 66 -1.58 -17.15 1.87
C LEU A 66 -0.79 -18.36 2.39
N GLY A 67 -1.42 -19.28 3.11
CA GLY A 67 -0.76 -20.39 3.80
C GLY A 67 -0.07 -19.96 5.09
N LYS A 68 0.75 -20.84 5.66
CA LYS A 68 1.40 -20.59 6.96
C LYS A 68 2.41 -19.44 6.87
N ALA A 69 2.36 -18.50 7.83
CA ALA A 69 3.28 -17.35 7.89
C ALA A 69 4.76 -17.75 8.00
N SER A 70 5.05 -18.93 8.57
CA SER A 70 6.42 -19.47 8.69
C SER A 70 7.02 -19.88 7.33
N SER A 71 6.20 -20.42 6.43
CA SER A 71 6.60 -20.79 5.07
C SER A 71 6.48 -19.66 4.06
N PHE A 72 5.76 -18.59 4.42
CA PHE A 72 5.50 -17.47 3.53
C PHE A 72 6.77 -16.67 3.24
N LYS A 73 7.14 -16.60 1.96
CA LYS A 73 8.31 -15.85 1.46
C LYS A 73 7.95 -15.16 0.15
N PHE A 74 8.37 -13.90 0.04
CA PHE A 74 8.30 -13.18 -1.21
C PHE A 74 9.54 -13.48 -2.07
N ASN A 75 9.31 -13.60 -3.36
CA ASN A 75 10.37 -13.68 -4.37
C ASN A 75 10.35 -12.42 -5.25
N VAL A 76 11.29 -12.34 -6.19
CA VAL A 76 11.40 -11.19 -7.11
C VAL A 76 10.11 -10.95 -7.88
N SER A 77 9.39 -11.99 -8.32
CA SER A 77 8.12 -11.85 -9.02
C SER A 77 7.05 -11.14 -8.19
N HIS A 78 6.99 -11.40 -6.89
CA HIS A 78 6.08 -10.67 -5.98
C HIS A 78 6.47 -9.20 -5.85
N VAL A 79 7.77 -8.90 -5.77
CA VAL A 79 8.28 -7.52 -5.73
C VAL A 79 7.88 -6.76 -6.99
N LEU A 80 8.03 -7.39 -8.16
CA LEU A 80 7.62 -6.81 -9.44
C LEU A 80 6.10 -6.58 -9.51
N MET A 81 5.29 -7.55 -9.08
CA MET A 81 3.83 -7.37 -9.02
C MET A 81 3.43 -6.24 -8.07
N MET A 82 4.07 -6.14 -6.91
CA MET A 82 3.80 -5.06 -5.97
C MET A 82 4.18 -3.68 -6.56
N ALA A 83 5.26 -3.61 -7.34
CA ALA A 83 5.62 -2.38 -8.05
C ALA A 83 4.53 -1.95 -9.03
N VAL A 84 3.92 -2.90 -9.75
CA VAL A 84 2.77 -2.64 -10.63
C VAL A 84 1.58 -2.13 -9.84
N VAL A 85 1.25 -2.76 -8.70
CA VAL A 85 0.14 -2.32 -7.84
C VAL A 85 0.36 -0.88 -7.35
N ILE A 86 1.56 -0.56 -6.85
CA ILE A 86 1.92 0.79 -6.42
C ILE A 86 1.77 1.80 -7.57
N MET A 87 2.22 1.42 -8.77
CA MET A 87 2.10 2.27 -9.95
C MET A 87 0.65 2.51 -10.35
N LEU A 88 -0.22 1.49 -10.30
CA LEU A 88 -1.65 1.63 -10.60
C LEU A 88 -2.34 2.58 -9.59
N ILE A 89 -2.01 2.45 -8.30
CA ILE A 89 -2.53 3.36 -7.26
C ILE A 89 -2.07 4.80 -7.54
N ALA A 90 -0.80 5.00 -7.87
CA ALA A 90 -0.27 6.33 -8.18
C ALA A 90 -0.91 6.94 -9.43
N ILE A 91 -1.16 6.15 -10.47
CA ILE A 91 -1.87 6.58 -11.68
C ILE A 91 -3.31 6.98 -11.34
N TYR A 92 -4.02 6.15 -10.56
CA TYR A 92 -5.38 6.45 -10.13
C TYR A 92 -5.46 7.77 -9.36
N ASP A 93 -4.55 7.99 -8.41
CA ASP A 93 -4.47 9.24 -7.63
C ASP A 93 -4.16 10.45 -8.53
N ALA A 94 -3.24 10.29 -9.48
CA ALA A 94 -2.91 11.34 -10.46
C ALA A 94 -4.12 11.72 -11.34
N ILE A 95 -4.92 10.73 -11.76
CA ILE A 95 -6.16 10.96 -12.54
C ILE A 95 -7.18 11.71 -11.68
N GLN A 96 -7.45 11.25 -10.45
CA GLN A 96 -8.34 11.91 -9.49
C GLN A 96 -7.97 13.38 -9.29
N LYS A 97 -6.71 13.64 -8.99
CA LYS A 97 -6.20 15.00 -8.76
C LYS A 97 -6.33 15.88 -10.01
N ASN A 98 -6.04 15.35 -11.18
CA ASN A 98 -6.18 16.09 -12.44
C ASN A 98 -7.65 16.45 -12.74
N ASN A 99 -8.58 15.52 -12.50
CA ASN A 99 -10.01 15.78 -12.69
C ASN A 99 -10.51 16.88 -11.75
N GLN A 100 -10.11 16.84 -10.47
CA GLN A 100 -10.44 17.89 -9.50
C GLN A 100 -9.90 19.26 -9.92
N LEU A 101 -8.66 19.32 -10.40
CA LEU A 101 -8.06 20.58 -10.88
C LEU A 101 -8.79 21.13 -12.11
N GLN A 102 -9.20 20.27 -13.04
CA GLN A 102 -10.00 20.68 -14.20
C GLN A 102 -11.36 21.26 -13.80
N GLU A 103 -12.06 20.60 -12.86
CA GLU A 103 -13.33 21.11 -12.34
C GLU A 103 -13.18 22.46 -11.64
N GLN A 104 -12.12 22.65 -10.87
CA GLN A 104 -11.82 23.93 -10.22
C GLN A 104 -11.57 25.04 -11.24
N GLN A 105 -10.77 24.76 -12.27
CA GLN A 105 -10.51 25.73 -13.34
C GLN A 105 -11.78 26.08 -14.14
N LEU A 106 -12.65 25.11 -14.39
CA LEU A 106 -13.95 25.34 -15.03
C LEU A 106 -14.85 26.25 -14.17
N LYS A 107 -14.93 25.98 -12.86
CA LYS A 107 -15.70 26.82 -11.92
C LYS A 107 -15.16 28.24 -11.84
N LEU A 108 -13.85 28.42 -11.79
CA LEU A 108 -13.20 29.74 -11.77
C LEU A 108 -13.48 30.52 -13.07
N ARG A 109 -13.39 29.86 -14.24
CA ARG A 109 -13.72 30.49 -15.53
C ARG A 109 -15.19 30.88 -15.63
N GLN A 110 -16.11 30.05 -15.15
CA GLN A 110 -17.54 30.38 -15.13
C GLN A 110 -17.83 31.57 -14.21
N LYS A 111 -17.18 31.64 -13.05
CA LYS A 111 -17.31 32.78 -12.13
C LYS A 111 -16.77 34.07 -12.76
N SER A 112 -15.61 34.01 -13.42
CA SER A 112 -15.02 35.16 -14.12
C SER A 112 -15.84 35.65 -15.30
N LYS A 113 -16.63 34.79 -15.96
CA LYS A 113 -17.52 35.20 -17.07
C LYS A 113 -18.84 35.81 -16.62
N ARG A 114 -19.19 35.69 -15.34
CA ARG A 114 -20.43 36.23 -14.74
C ARG A 114 -20.21 37.55 -13.99
N ALA A 115 -18.95 37.95 -13.79
CA ALA A 115 -18.56 39.26 -13.27
C ALA A 115 -18.28 40.19 -14.46
#